data_AF-A0A7S0ZZA1-F1
#
_entry.id   AF-A0A7S0ZZA1-F1
#
_cell.length_a   1.000
_cell.length_b   1.000
_cell.length_c   1.000
_cell.angle_alpha   90.00
_cell.angle_beta   90.00
_cell.angle_gamma   90.00
#
_symmetry.space_group_name_H-M   'P 1'
#
loop_
_entity.id
_entity.type
_entity.pdbx_description
1 polymer ?
#
loop_
_entity_poly.entity_id
_entity_poly.type
_entity_poly.pdbx_seq_one_letter_code
_entity_poly.pdbx_strand_id
1 'polypeptide(L)'
;HSSFDDLDSEGEGDLDDDQVEDADLSDDSESDDHAKRLPGRYPNSWQNRGAKSLDPGDDGFNEYALAEIKAAMKDKAAAKQGLSGSCPPLQYHQEVVAFLLQPRSPVTRLLVDHPTGAGKTREMVMVLENFFRDRRAKVPVFPR
;
A
#
# COMPACT_ATOMS: atom_id res chain seq x y z
N HIS A 1 -30.46 32.87 -37.13
CA HIS A 1 -31.76 32.87 -36.47
C HIS A 1 -32.47 31.56 -36.79
N SER A 2 -32.35 30.56 -35.93
CA SER A 2 -33.34 29.50 -35.77
C SER A 2 -33.16 28.94 -34.37
N SER A 3 -34.25 29.06 -33.61
CA SER A 3 -34.48 28.58 -32.26
C SER A 3 -34.41 27.06 -32.22
N PHE A 4 -33.81 26.50 -31.17
CA PHE A 4 -34.02 25.10 -30.79
C PHE A 4 -34.02 25.02 -29.26
N ASP A 5 -35.25 24.94 -28.79
CA ASP A 5 -35.82 24.41 -27.54
C ASP A 5 -34.92 24.17 -26.33
N ASP A 6 -35.20 24.97 -25.30
CA ASP A 6 -35.09 24.63 -23.88
C ASP A 6 -35.91 23.36 -23.58
N LEU A 7 -35.24 22.33 -23.07
CA LEU A 7 -35.89 21.21 -22.37
C LEU A 7 -35.35 21.15 -20.95
N ASP A 8 -36.00 21.93 -20.08
CA ASP A 8 -36.12 21.67 -18.66
C ASP A 8 -36.73 20.29 -18.45
N SER A 9 -36.01 19.43 -17.73
CA SER A 9 -36.59 18.24 -17.10
C SER A 9 -35.88 18.03 -15.77
N GLU A 10 -36.27 18.83 -14.78
CA GLU A 10 -35.97 18.59 -13.37
C GLU A 10 -36.70 17.31 -12.94
N GLY A 11 -35.93 16.24 -12.75
CA GLY A 11 -36.40 15.00 -12.12
C GLY A 11 -35.90 14.96 -10.69
N GLU A 12 -36.70 15.48 -9.75
CA GLU A 12 -36.51 15.27 -8.32
C GLU A 12 -36.86 13.82 -7.99
N GLY A 13 -35.84 13.02 -7.69
CA GLY A 13 -36.00 11.70 -7.10
C GLY A 13 -35.61 11.76 -5.64
N ASP A 14 -36.60 12.01 -4.77
CA ASP A 14 -36.52 11.73 -3.34
C ASP A 14 -36.21 10.24 -3.15
N LEU A 15 -35.10 9.95 -2.49
CA LEU A 15 -34.81 8.63 -1.94
C LEU A 15 -34.65 8.78 -0.43
N ASP A 16 -35.75 8.42 0.23
CA ASP A 16 -35.90 8.30 1.68
C ASP A 16 -34.80 7.44 2.31
N ASP A 17 -34.23 8.01 3.37
CA ASP A 17 -34.07 7.47 4.73
C ASP A 17 -33.55 6.03 4.95
N ASP A 18 -32.43 6.00 5.69
CA ASP A 18 -32.11 5.08 6.78
C ASP A 18 -31.95 3.58 6.50
N GLN A 19 -30.67 3.21 6.33
CA GLN A 19 -30.13 2.02 6.97
C GLN A 19 -28.64 2.22 7.28
N VAL A 20 -28.36 2.87 8.41
CA VAL A 20 -27.07 2.74 9.07
C VAL A 20 -27.00 1.36 9.70
N GLU A 21 -26.46 0.39 8.96
CA GLU A 21 -26.06 -0.88 9.59
C GLU A 21 -24.88 -0.56 10.52
N ASP A 22 -25.13 -0.69 11.82
CA ASP A 22 -24.13 -0.61 12.88
C ASP A 22 -23.01 -1.62 12.60
N ALA A 23 -21.92 -1.15 12.01
CA ALA A 23 -20.71 -1.94 11.86
C ALA A 23 -20.14 -2.22 13.25
N ASP A 24 -20.39 -3.43 13.76
CA ASP A 24 -19.79 -3.97 14.97
C ASP A 24 -18.27 -4.02 14.80
N LEU A 25 -17.58 -2.97 15.27
CA LEU A 25 -16.13 -2.87 15.34
C LEU A 25 -15.62 -3.54 16.63
N SER A 26 -15.98 -4.81 16.83
CA SER A 26 -15.39 -5.59 17.92
C SER A 26 -13.88 -5.76 17.64
N ASP A 27 -13.10 -4.98 18.39
CA ASP A 27 -11.64 -4.97 18.46
C ASP A 27 -11.13 -6.33 18.99
N ASP A 28 -10.88 -7.27 18.08
CA ASP A 28 -10.21 -8.52 18.41
C ASP A 28 -8.70 -8.29 18.43
N SER A 29 -8.24 -7.82 19.59
CA SER A 29 -6.82 -7.69 19.96
C SER A 29 -6.16 -9.07 20.03
N GLU A 30 -5.93 -9.70 18.88
CA GLU A 30 -4.91 -10.72 18.70
C GLU A 30 -3.64 -10.07 18.17
N SER A 31 -3.00 -9.28 19.03
CA SER A 31 -1.63 -8.82 18.84
C SER A 31 -0.68 -10.02 18.75
N ASP A 32 0.18 -10.00 17.73
CA ASP A 32 1.46 -10.73 17.54
C ASP A 32 1.56 -12.02 16.72
N ASP A 33 0.50 -12.69 16.27
CA ASP A 33 0.66 -13.93 15.48
C ASP A 33 0.47 -13.80 13.96
N HIS A 34 -0.02 -12.66 13.47
CA HIS A 34 -0.32 -12.46 12.05
C HIS A 34 0.92 -12.27 11.14
N ALA A 35 2.04 -11.79 11.69
CA ALA A 35 3.30 -11.58 10.95
C ALA A 35 4.04 -12.89 10.60
N LYS A 36 3.66 -14.02 11.21
CA LYS A 36 4.41 -15.29 11.08
C LYS A 36 4.04 -16.13 9.86
N ARG A 37 2.93 -15.84 9.17
CA ARG A 37 2.32 -16.90 8.33
C ARG A 37 2.63 -16.90 6.84
N LEU A 38 3.22 -15.88 6.20
CA LEU A 38 3.15 -15.84 4.73
C LEU A 38 4.41 -15.26 4.05
N PRO A 39 4.96 -15.94 3.02
CA PRO A 39 5.99 -15.34 2.18
C PRO A 39 5.33 -14.20 1.40
N GLY A 40 5.49 -12.98 1.89
CA GLY A 40 5.14 -11.77 1.16
C GLY A 40 6.07 -11.56 -0.02
N ARG A 41 5.90 -10.43 -0.71
CA ARG A 41 6.77 -9.98 -1.81
C ARG A 41 8.26 -9.92 -1.44
N TYR A 42 8.59 -9.93 -0.13
CA TYR A 42 9.94 -9.86 0.42
C TYR A 42 10.14 -10.87 1.58
N PRO A 43 10.21 -12.18 1.29
CA PRO A 43 10.13 -13.24 2.30
C PRO A 43 11.29 -13.25 3.32
N ASN A 44 12.44 -12.67 2.96
CA ASN A 44 13.65 -12.63 3.79
C ASN A 44 14.04 -11.25 4.29
N SER A 45 13.15 -10.27 4.19
CA SER A 45 13.42 -8.91 4.65
C SER A 45 13.27 -8.80 6.17
N TRP A 46 14.09 -7.95 6.79
CA TRP A 46 13.98 -7.58 8.21
C TRP A 46 14.05 -8.77 9.19
N GLN A 47 14.74 -9.86 8.81
CA GLN A 47 14.79 -11.10 9.60
C GLN A 47 15.47 -10.94 10.97
N ASN A 48 16.33 -9.93 11.15
CA ASN A 48 17.15 -9.74 12.34
C ASN A 48 16.46 -8.94 13.48
N ARG A 49 15.13 -8.78 13.41
CA ARG A 49 14.33 -8.00 14.38
C ARG A 49 14.49 -8.47 15.85
N GLY A 50 14.96 -9.69 16.09
CA GLY A 50 15.14 -10.23 17.45
C GLY A 50 16.46 -9.85 18.15
N ALA A 51 17.51 -9.47 17.42
CA ALA A 51 18.85 -9.30 17.99
C ALA A 51 19.32 -7.83 18.03
N LYS A 52 18.88 -7.00 17.08
CA LYS A 52 19.21 -5.58 16.96
C LYS A 52 18.22 -4.87 16.03
N SER A 53 16.92 -4.95 16.34
CA SER A 53 15.93 -4.17 15.59
C SER A 53 16.18 -2.70 15.86
N LEU A 54 16.58 -1.96 14.82
CA LEU A 54 16.50 -0.51 14.84
C LEU A 54 15.13 -0.14 14.31
N ASP A 55 14.44 0.75 15.03
CA ASP A 55 13.15 1.29 14.63
C ASP A 55 13.31 2.69 14.01
N PRO A 56 12.35 3.13 13.17
CA PRO A 56 12.39 4.48 12.62
C PRO A 56 12.49 5.53 13.74
N GLY A 57 13.56 6.32 13.72
CA GLY A 57 13.88 7.31 14.75
C GLY A 57 15.16 6.99 15.52
N ASP A 58 15.61 5.74 15.50
CA ASP A 58 16.88 5.35 16.12
C ASP A 58 18.09 5.80 15.29
N ASP A 59 19.19 6.07 16.00
CA ASP A 59 20.48 6.33 15.38
C ASP A 59 20.94 5.11 14.56
N GLY A 60 21.26 5.34 13.29
CA GLY A 60 21.68 4.29 12.36
C GLY A 60 20.55 3.54 11.66
N PHE A 61 19.27 3.84 11.96
CA PHE A 61 18.13 3.22 11.27
C PHE A 61 18.21 3.41 9.74
N ASN A 62 18.55 4.62 9.28
CA ASN A 62 18.63 4.92 7.85
C ASN A 62 19.67 4.08 7.12
N GLU A 63 20.84 3.86 7.74
CA GLU A 63 21.90 3.02 7.17
C GLU A 63 21.48 1.56 7.12
N TYR A 64 20.83 1.08 8.20
CA TYR A 64 20.27 -0.25 8.28
C TYR A 64 19.19 -0.49 7.22
N ALA A 65 18.20 0.40 7.12
CA ALA A 65 17.14 0.35 6.14
C ALA A 65 17.69 0.39 4.70
N LEU A 66 18.71 1.22 4.43
CA LEU A 66 19.36 1.28 3.13
C LEU A 66 20.06 -0.03 2.77
N ALA A 67 20.70 -0.71 3.73
CA ALA A 67 21.33 -2.01 3.51
C ALA A 67 20.30 -3.09 3.17
N GLU A 68 19.19 -3.14 3.91
CA GLU A 68 18.06 -4.05 3.67
C GLU A 68 17.41 -3.81 2.30
N ILE A 69 17.16 -2.54 1.94
CA ILE A 69 16.68 -2.15 0.59
C ILE A 69 17.63 -2.69 -0.48
N LYS A 70 18.93 -2.41 -0.37
CA LYS A 70 19.92 -2.83 -1.37
C LYS A 70 19.97 -4.36 -1.52
N ALA A 71 19.85 -5.10 -0.42
CA ALA A 71 19.81 -6.55 -0.46
C ALA A 71 18.56 -7.04 -1.23
N ALA A 72 17.37 -6.54 -0.87
CA ALA A 72 16.12 -6.98 -1.49
C ALA A 72 16.02 -6.64 -2.99
N MET A 73 16.60 -5.51 -3.39
CA MET A 73 16.58 -5.06 -4.79
C MET A 73 17.51 -5.88 -5.69
N LYS A 74 18.63 -6.38 -5.16
CA LYS A 74 19.54 -7.28 -5.90
C LYS A 74 18.83 -8.57 -6.30
N ASP A 75 18.06 -9.15 -5.39
CA ASP A 75 17.32 -10.40 -5.63
C ASP A 75 16.26 -10.22 -6.73
N LYS A 76 15.65 -9.03 -6.82
CA LYS A 76 14.63 -8.73 -7.85
C LYS A 76 15.20 -8.36 -9.22
N ALA A 77 16.40 -7.80 -9.28
CA ALA A 77 17.06 -7.53 -10.56
C ALA A 77 17.31 -8.83 -11.35
N ALA A 78 17.53 -9.95 -10.64
CA ALA A 78 17.71 -11.27 -11.25
C ALA A 78 16.41 -11.90 -11.81
N ALA A 79 15.23 -11.45 -11.37
CA ALA A 79 13.94 -12.10 -11.65
C ALA A 79 13.18 -11.53 -12.88
N LYS A 80 13.74 -10.57 -13.63
CA LYS A 80 13.04 -9.87 -14.71
C LYS A 80 13.22 -10.55 -16.08
N GLN A 81 12.50 -11.64 -16.35
CA GLN A 81 12.23 -12.09 -17.72
C GLN A 81 10.77 -12.57 -17.89
N GLY A 82 10.05 -11.91 -18.81
CA GLY A 82 8.94 -12.51 -19.56
C GLY A 82 7.51 -12.18 -19.10
N LEU A 83 6.78 -11.43 -19.95
CA LEU A 83 5.50 -11.80 -20.59
C LEU A 83 4.91 -10.54 -21.27
N SER A 84 4.89 -10.56 -22.60
CA SER A 84 4.29 -9.52 -23.45
C SER A 84 2.81 -9.36 -23.09
N GLY A 85 2.42 -8.18 -22.59
CA GLY A 85 1.05 -7.87 -22.14
C GLY A 85 0.88 -7.64 -20.63
N SER A 86 1.92 -7.89 -19.81
CA SER A 86 1.87 -7.58 -18.37
C SER A 86 2.16 -6.09 -18.08
N CYS A 87 1.60 -5.57 -16.98
CA CYS A 87 1.93 -4.22 -16.50
C CYS A 87 3.46 -4.05 -16.41
N PRO A 88 4.03 -2.92 -16.86
CA PRO A 88 5.47 -2.68 -16.80
C PRO A 88 6.01 -2.94 -15.39
N PRO A 89 7.24 -3.45 -15.20
CA PRO A 89 7.76 -3.69 -13.86
C PRO A 89 7.77 -2.40 -13.03
N LEU A 90 7.69 -2.55 -11.70
CA LEU A 90 7.83 -1.43 -10.78
C LEU A 90 9.17 -0.73 -11.00
N GLN A 91 9.13 0.59 -10.96
CA GLN A 91 10.32 1.43 -10.94
C GLN A 91 10.98 1.33 -9.56
N TYR A 92 12.27 1.68 -9.48
CA TYR A 92 13.05 1.52 -8.25
C TYR A 92 12.41 2.23 -7.04
N HIS A 93 11.98 3.48 -7.20
CA HIS A 93 11.33 4.25 -6.13
C HIS A 93 10.02 3.60 -5.66
N GLN A 94 9.24 3.04 -6.58
CA GLN A 94 7.99 2.34 -6.25
C GLN A 94 8.25 1.04 -5.49
N GLU A 95 9.30 0.32 -5.87
CA GLU A 95 9.74 -0.91 -5.21
C GLU A 95 10.27 -0.61 -3.80
N VAL A 96 10.95 0.52 -3.59
CA VAL A 96 11.40 0.96 -2.26
C VAL A 96 10.21 1.23 -1.35
N VAL A 97 9.19 1.94 -1.82
CA VAL A 97 7.97 2.21 -1.04
C VAL A 97 7.28 0.90 -0.62
N ALA A 98 7.10 -0.02 -1.58
CA ALA A 98 6.50 -1.33 -1.30
C ALA A 98 7.38 -2.17 -0.35
N PHE A 99 8.71 -2.08 -0.43
CA PHE A 99 9.62 -2.79 0.47
C PHE A 99 9.56 -2.25 1.91
N LEU A 100 9.51 -0.92 2.05
CA LEU A 100 9.45 -0.26 3.34
C LEU A 100 8.11 -0.49 4.02
N LEU A 101 6.99 -0.57 3.29
CA LEU A 101 5.66 -0.83 3.86
C LEU A 101 5.20 -2.26 3.58
N GLN A 102 5.61 -3.18 4.44
CA GLN A 102 5.20 -4.59 4.41
C GLN A 102 5.04 -5.13 5.84
N PRO A 103 4.36 -6.28 6.03
CA PRO A 103 4.06 -6.80 7.38
C PRO A 103 5.27 -7.02 8.29
N ARG A 104 6.46 -7.30 7.72
CA ARG A 104 7.69 -7.56 8.48
C ARG A 104 8.53 -6.30 8.74
N SER A 105 8.16 -5.17 8.15
CA SER A 105 8.94 -3.93 8.24
C SER A 105 8.80 -3.27 9.62
N PRO A 106 9.86 -2.64 10.16
CA PRO A 106 9.76 -1.72 11.29
C PRO A 106 9.09 -0.39 10.93
N VAL A 107 8.94 -0.08 9.63
CA VAL A 107 8.25 1.14 9.19
C VAL A 107 6.73 0.93 9.21
N THR A 108 6.06 1.66 10.10
CA THR A 108 4.59 1.65 10.25
C THR A 108 3.91 2.81 9.52
N ARG A 109 4.63 3.91 9.29
CA ARG A 109 4.15 5.11 8.59
C ARG A 109 5.23 5.62 7.65
N LEU A 110 4.83 5.99 6.45
CA LEU A 110 5.74 6.53 5.43
C LEU A 110 5.08 7.71 4.72
N LEU A 111 5.78 8.84 4.65
CA LEU A 111 5.42 9.95 3.79
C LEU A 111 6.06 9.75 2.43
N VAL A 112 5.25 9.76 1.37
CA VAL A 112 5.73 9.59 -0.01
C VAL A 112 5.53 10.89 -0.77
N ASP A 113 6.62 11.67 -0.90
CA ASP A 113 6.64 12.96 -1.58
C ASP A 113 7.30 12.85 -2.97
N HIS A 114 6.66 12.10 -3.86
CA HIS A 114 7.09 11.98 -5.26
C HIS A 114 6.35 13.00 -6.14
N PRO A 115 6.95 13.48 -7.26
CA PRO A 115 6.27 14.38 -8.18
C PRO A 115 5.01 13.75 -8.79
N THR A 116 4.11 14.59 -9.28
CA THR A 116 2.93 14.13 -10.03
C THR A 116 3.37 13.37 -11.28
N GLY A 117 2.67 12.29 -11.61
CA GLY A 117 3.05 11.39 -12.72
C GLY A 117 4.08 10.31 -12.35
N ALA A 118 4.71 10.35 -11.17
CA ALA A 118 5.67 9.32 -10.72
C ALA A 118 5.04 7.94 -10.40
N GLY A 119 3.71 7.86 -10.43
CA GLY A 119 2.96 6.63 -10.18
C GLY A 119 2.67 6.35 -8.69
N LYS A 120 2.46 7.37 -7.86
CA LYS A 120 2.10 7.22 -6.44
C LYS A 120 0.89 6.33 -6.20
N THR A 121 -0.15 6.44 -7.04
CA THR A 121 -1.32 5.54 -6.97
C THR A 121 -0.92 4.08 -7.11
N ARG A 122 0.02 3.79 -8.03
CA ARG A 122 0.55 2.44 -8.21
C ARG A 122 1.32 1.98 -6.97
N GLU A 123 2.09 2.86 -6.34
CA GLU A 123 2.77 2.58 -5.07
C GLU A 123 1.76 2.19 -3.99
N MET A 124 0.67 2.96 -3.84
CA MET A 124 -0.40 2.65 -2.89
C MET A 124 -1.04 1.28 -3.15
N VAL A 125 -1.32 0.93 -4.41
CA VAL A 125 -1.86 -0.41 -4.75
C VAL A 125 -0.88 -1.52 -4.34
N MET A 126 0.43 -1.34 -4.53
CA MET A 126 1.42 -2.34 -4.12
C MET A 126 1.57 -2.45 -2.60
N VAL A 127 1.44 -1.35 -1.88
CA VAL A 127 1.35 -1.38 -0.42
C VAL A 127 0.13 -2.19 0.01
N LEU A 128 -1.04 -1.94 -0.57
CA LEU A 128 -2.25 -2.72 -0.28
C LEU A 128 -2.07 -4.21 -0.59
N GLU A 129 -1.40 -4.54 -1.69
CA GLU A 129 -1.07 -5.93 -2.05
C GLU A 129 -0.22 -6.63 -0.98
N ASN A 130 0.76 -5.94 -0.38
CA ASN A 130 1.57 -6.50 0.71
C ASN A 130 0.73 -6.90 1.94
N PHE A 131 -0.41 -6.23 2.15
CA PHE A 131 -1.35 -6.50 3.24
C PHE A 131 -2.62 -7.23 2.75
N PHE A 132 -2.62 -7.80 1.55
CA PHE A 132 -3.81 -8.45 0.96
C PHE A 132 -4.37 -9.58 1.85
N ARG A 133 -3.48 -10.32 2.52
CA ARG A 133 -3.87 -11.43 3.41
C ARG A 133 -4.07 -11.02 4.87
N ASP A 134 -3.80 -9.76 5.20
CA ASP A 134 -4.17 -9.20 6.50
C ASP A 134 -5.70 -9.04 6.53
N ARG A 135 -6.37 -9.34 7.64
CA ARG A 135 -7.85 -9.27 7.73
C ARG A 135 -8.38 -7.88 8.03
N ARG A 136 -7.55 -6.98 8.57
CA ARG A 136 -7.95 -5.62 8.95
C ARG A 136 -8.43 -4.84 7.72
N ALA A 137 -9.46 -4.02 7.84
CA ALA A 137 -9.93 -3.19 6.72
C ALA A 137 -8.82 -2.24 6.22
N LYS A 138 -8.72 -2.04 4.90
CA LYS A 138 -7.82 -1.06 4.29
C LYS A 138 -8.65 0.03 3.63
N VAL A 139 -8.48 1.27 4.09
CA VAL A 139 -9.25 2.42 3.62
C VAL A 139 -8.33 3.37 2.85
N PRO A 140 -8.30 3.31 1.51
CA PRO A 140 -7.63 4.32 0.72
C PRO A 140 -8.50 5.58 0.68
N VAL A 141 -7.90 6.73 1.01
CA VAL A 141 -8.58 8.03 1.00
C VAL A 141 -7.95 8.90 -0.09
N PHE A 142 -8.78 9.40 -1.01
CA PHE A 142 -8.38 10.32 -2.06
C PHE A 142 -9.17 11.62 -1.94
N PRO A 143 -8.57 12.79 -2.27
CA PRO A 143 -9.33 14.02 -2.38
C PRO A 143 -10.41 13.90 -3.45
N ARG A 144 -11.51 14.65 -3.27
CA ARG A 144 -12.56 14.79 -4.29
C ARG A 144 -12.09 15.66 -5.44
#